data_AF-A0A7Y5AGE1-F1
#
_entry.id   AF-A0A7Y5AGE1-F1
#
_cell.length_a   1.000
_cell.length_b   1.000
_cell.length_c   1.000
_cell.angle_alpha   90.00
_cell.angle_beta   90.00
_cell.angle_gamma   90.00
#
_symmetry.space_group_name_H-M   'P 1'
#
loop_
_entity.id
_entity.type
_entity.pdbx_description
1 polymer ?
#
loop_
_entity_poly.entity_id
_entity_poly.type
_entity_poly.pdbx_seq_one_letter_code
_entity_poly.pdbx_strand_id
1 'polypeptide(L)'
;MTQLKSFNVEIVSSSDNRLPPSGQVQLSLLDVSLADAPAVSQAELRLRCGGVMPINLQLAFDSSLIDPRRTYALSVRIEKDGKLHFINTSRHPIDPYRVFGTQRVVVDSVAGALEGMHGGNLFKDQ
;
A
#
# COMPACT_ATOMS: atom_id res chain seq x y z
N MET A 1 21.90 16.03 -12.02
CA MET A 1 22.33 14.64 -11.82
C MET A 1 21.27 13.97 -10.99
N THR A 2 20.59 12.96 -11.54
CA THR A 2 19.55 12.16 -10.86
C THR A 2 20.19 11.32 -9.76
N GLN A 3 19.62 11.33 -8.56
CA GLN A 3 20.14 10.55 -7.42
C GLN A 3 19.15 9.44 -7.09
N LEU A 4 19.36 8.26 -7.69
CA LEU A 4 18.50 7.12 -7.43
C LEU A 4 18.81 6.56 -6.03
N LYS A 5 17.83 6.63 -5.15
CA LYS A 5 17.85 5.99 -3.83
C LYS A 5 16.85 4.85 -3.80
N SER A 6 17.08 3.90 -2.91
CA SER A 6 16.14 2.80 -2.70
C SER A 6 16.08 2.38 -1.24
N PHE A 7 14.93 1.89 -0.80
CA PHE A 7 14.74 1.30 0.53
C PHE A 7 13.88 0.05 0.44
N ASN A 8 14.00 -0.82 1.45
CA ASN A 8 13.19 -2.02 1.54
C ASN A 8 11.83 -1.69 2.16
N VAL A 9 10.79 -2.30 1.61
CA VAL A 9 9.41 -2.22 2.09
C VAL A 9 8.93 -3.62 2.38
N GLU A 10 8.56 -3.87 3.62
CA GLU A 10 7.96 -5.12 4.06
C GLU A 10 6.45 -4.96 4.12
N ILE A 11 5.73 -5.66 3.24
CA ILE A 11 4.28 -5.66 3.19
C ILE A 11 3.78 -6.79 4.08
N VAL A 12 2.97 -6.45 5.07
CA VAL A 12 2.29 -7.39 5.96
C VAL A 12 0.78 -7.21 5.86
N SER A 13 0.02 -8.26 6.14
CA SER A 13 -1.44 -8.17 6.23
C SER A 13 -1.90 -8.05 7.68
N SER A 14 -2.99 -7.31 7.90
CA SER A 14 -3.68 -7.24 9.20
C SER A 14 -4.54 -8.48 9.50
N SER A 15 -5.00 -9.19 8.46
CA SER A 15 -6.05 -10.22 8.57
C SER A 15 -5.68 -11.51 7.82
N ASP A 16 -5.79 -11.51 6.49
CA ASP A 16 -5.45 -12.66 5.66
C ASP A 16 -4.04 -12.52 5.06
N ASN A 17 -3.17 -13.51 5.28
CA ASN A 17 -1.78 -13.45 4.81
C ASN A 17 -1.56 -14.07 3.43
N ARG A 18 -2.62 -14.50 2.72
CA ARG A 18 -2.51 -15.19 1.43
C ARG A 18 -2.76 -14.23 0.28
N LEU A 19 -1.75 -14.08 -0.56
CA LEU A 19 -1.90 -13.33 -1.80
C LEU A 19 -2.63 -14.16 -2.85
N PRO A 20 -3.45 -13.51 -3.69
CA PRO A 20 -3.97 -14.17 -4.88
C PRO A 20 -2.81 -14.64 -5.78
N PRO A 21 -2.94 -15.80 -6.44
CA PRO A 21 -1.93 -16.28 -7.38
C PRO A 21 -1.79 -15.29 -8.53
N SER A 22 -0.58 -14.78 -8.75
CA SER A 22 -0.29 -13.71 -9.72
C SER A 22 -1.11 -12.43 -9.47
N GLY A 23 -1.16 -11.95 -8.23
CA GLY A 23 -1.63 -10.61 -7.90
C GLY A 23 -0.63 -9.55 -8.34
N GLN A 24 -1.12 -8.46 -8.92
CA GLN A 24 -0.33 -7.29 -9.27
C GLN A 24 -0.20 -6.41 -8.01
N VAL A 25 1.00 -6.40 -7.44
CA VAL A 25 1.38 -5.50 -6.36
C VAL A 25 1.86 -4.19 -6.97
N GLN A 26 1.24 -3.10 -6.54
CA GLN A 26 1.61 -1.74 -6.85
C GLN A 26 2.02 -1.04 -5.56
N LEU A 27 3.30 -0.70 -5.46
CA LEU A 27 3.88 0.07 -4.38
C LEU A 27 4.23 1.46 -4.91
N SER A 28 3.64 2.50 -4.34
CA SER A 28 3.81 3.88 -4.78
C SER A 28 4.31 4.76 -3.63
N LEU A 29 5.30 5.60 -3.90
CA LEU A 29 5.67 6.73 -3.05
C LEU A 29 4.86 7.94 -3.49
N LEU A 30 3.99 8.43 -2.62
CA LEU A 30 3.09 9.53 -2.90
C LEU A 30 3.56 10.79 -2.17
N ASP A 31 3.63 11.91 -2.88
CA ASP A 31 3.69 13.25 -2.29
C ASP A 31 2.28 13.63 -1.82
N VAL A 32 2.16 13.84 -0.52
CA VAL A 32 0.91 14.14 0.17
C VAL A 32 1.03 15.45 0.97
N SER A 33 1.98 16.29 0.56
CA SER A 33 2.21 17.63 1.12
C SER A 33 1.03 18.57 0.92
N LEU A 34 0.32 18.41 -0.20
CA LEU A 34 -0.88 19.16 -0.48
C LEU A 34 -2.09 18.45 0.13
N ALA A 35 -2.73 19.10 1.11
CA ALA A 35 -3.95 18.59 1.72
C ALA A 35 -5.16 18.62 0.77
N ASP A 36 -5.13 19.50 -0.22
CA ASP A 36 -6.26 19.83 -1.10
C ASP A 36 -6.05 19.35 -2.56
N ALA A 37 -4.95 18.67 -2.84
CA ALA A 37 -4.62 18.20 -4.19
C ALA A 37 -4.48 16.67 -4.22
N PRO A 38 -4.77 16.04 -5.38
CA PRO A 38 -4.53 14.61 -5.54
C PRO A 38 -3.04 14.29 -5.30
N ALA A 39 -2.81 13.21 -4.56
CA ALA A 39 -1.45 12.79 -4.23
C ALA A 39 -0.66 12.46 -5.50
N VAL A 40 0.55 13.02 -5.62
CA VAL A 40 1.39 12.85 -6.81
C VAL A 40 2.35 11.69 -6.58
N SER A 41 2.32 10.68 -7.46
CA SER A 41 3.27 9.57 -7.38
C SER A 41 4.66 10.03 -7.82
N GLN A 42 5.62 9.98 -6.90
CA GLN A 42 7.03 10.28 -7.16
C GLN A 42 7.81 9.05 -7.61
N ALA A 43 7.39 7.88 -7.15
CA ALA A 43 7.93 6.60 -7.56
C ALA A 43 6.83 5.55 -7.51
N GLU A 44 6.91 4.57 -8.41
CA GLU A 44 5.99 3.46 -8.48
C GLU A 44 6.72 2.18 -8.88
N LEU A 45 6.40 1.10 -8.18
CA LEU A 45 6.86 -0.24 -8.45
C LEU A 45 5.65 -1.12 -8.68
N ARG A 46 5.56 -1.73 -9.87
CA ARG A 46 4.52 -2.69 -10.24
C ARG A 46 5.16 -4.03 -10.54
N LEU A 47 4.71 -5.08 -9.84
CA LEU A 47 5.19 -6.44 -10.05
C LEU A 47 4.10 -7.47 -9.75
N ARG A 48 4.24 -8.65 -10.33
CA ARG A 48 3.32 -9.77 -10.08
C ARG A 48 3.91 -10.66 -8.99
N CYS A 49 3.20 -10.78 -7.87
CA CYS A 49 3.55 -11.64 -6.75
C CYS A 49 2.36 -12.53 -6.36
N GLY A 50 2.67 -13.67 -5.76
CA GLY A 50 1.70 -14.57 -5.16
C GLY A 50 2.37 -15.36 -4.04
N GLY A 51 1.59 -16.02 -3.20
CA GLY A 51 2.10 -16.78 -2.05
C GLY A 51 1.60 -16.22 -0.73
N VAL A 52 2.48 -16.11 0.25
CA VAL A 52 2.16 -15.65 1.61
C VAL A 52 2.96 -14.42 1.99
N MET A 53 2.36 -13.53 2.79
CA MET A 53 3.05 -12.40 3.43
C MET A 53 3.88 -12.90 4.63
N PRO A 54 4.98 -12.21 5.01
CA PRO A 54 5.44 -10.90 4.53
C PRO A 54 6.10 -10.92 3.14
N ILE A 55 5.89 -9.84 2.39
CA ILE A 55 6.57 -9.62 1.10
C ILE A 55 7.61 -8.53 1.28
N ASN A 56 8.85 -8.83 0.91
CA ASN A 56 9.94 -7.86 0.93
C ASN A 56 10.15 -7.32 -0.48
N LEU A 57 9.91 -6.04 -0.68
CA LEU A 57 10.08 -5.33 -1.94
C LEU A 57 11.10 -4.21 -1.78
N GLN A 58 11.73 -3.80 -2.87
CA GLN A 58 12.65 -2.67 -2.87
C GLN A 58 12.07 -1.56 -3.75
N LEU A 59 11.77 -0.40 -3.17
CA LEU A 59 11.29 0.76 -3.91
C LEU A 59 12.48 1.66 -4.23
N ALA A 60 12.70 1.90 -5.52
CA ALA A 60 13.67 2.89 -6.00
C ALA A 60 12.95 4.20 -6.36
N PHE A 61 13.54 5.33 -6.00
CA PHE A 61 13.01 6.67 -6.23
C PHE A 61 14.15 7.65 -6.53
N ASP A 62 13.85 8.71 -7.28
CA ASP A 62 14.83 9.77 -7.52
C ASP A 62 14.80 10.78 -6.37
N SER A 63 15.85 10.84 -5.56
CA SER A 63 15.93 11.76 -4.43
C SER A 63 16.09 13.22 -4.86
N SER A 64 16.36 13.52 -6.13
CA SER A 64 16.35 14.90 -6.64
C SER A 64 14.94 15.44 -6.87
N LEU A 65 13.94 14.55 -6.98
CA LEU A 65 12.51 14.92 -7.04
C LEU A 65 11.88 15.04 -5.65
N ILE A 66 12.59 14.61 -4.61
CA ILE A 66 12.13 14.66 -3.22
C ILE A 66 12.51 16.01 -2.61
N ASP A 67 11.49 16.76 -2.18
CA ASP A 67 11.63 18.01 -1.45
C ASP A 67 11.53 17.74 0.06
N PRO A 68 12.54 18.08 0.87
CA PRO A 68 12.53 17.86 2.32
C PRO A 68 11.47 18.68 3.07
N ARG A 69 10.83 19.67 2.44
CA ARG A 69 9.73 20.45 3.01
C ARG A 69 8.36 19.81 2.77
N ARG A 70 8.29 18.76 1.93
CA ARG A 70 7.07 18.04 1.59
C ARG A 70 6.92 16.79 2.45
N THR A 71 5.69 16.30 2.55
CA THR A 71 5.38 15.05 3.26
C THR A 71 5.07 13.95 2.26
N TYR A 72 5.63 12.78 2.52
CA TYR A 72 5.46 11.62 1.66
C TYR A 72 4.77 10.49 2.42
N ALA A 73 4.06 9.65 1.68
CA ALA A 73 3.42 8.46 2.21
C ALA A 73 3.61 7.27 1.27
N LEU A 74 3.69 6.08 1.86
CA LEU A 74 3.65 4.83 1.11
C LEU A 74 2.21 4.41 0.84
N SER A 75 1.96 3.99 -0.40
CA SER A 75 0.73 3.36 -0.82
C SER A 75 1.04 1.98 -1.38
N VAL A 76 0.35 0.96 -0.88
CA VAL A 76 0.40 -0.41 -1.37
C VAL A 76 -1.00 -0.81 -1.79
N ARG A 77 -1.10 -1.30 -3.02
CA ARG A 77 -2.32 -1.76 -3.65
C ARG A 77 -2.04 -3.10 -4.30
N ILE A 78 -2.85 -4.11 -4.01
CA ILE A 78 -2.73 -5.44 -4.62
C ILE A 78 -4.02 -5.74 -5.36
N GLU A 79 -3.90 -5.89 -6.67
CA GLU A 79 -5.02 -6.11 -7.58
C GLU A 79 -4.86 -7.43 -8.32
N LYS A 80 -5.95 -8.11 -8.60
CA LYS A 80 -5.97 -9.32 -9.42
C LYS A 80 -7.09 -9.17 -10.43
N ASP A 81 -6.76 -9.26 -11.71
CA ASP A 81 -7.77 -9.17 -12.78
C ASP A 81 -8.61 -7.87 -12.73
N GLY A 82 -7.98 -6.76 -12.33
CA GLY A 82 -8.66 -5.47 -12.12
C GLY A 82 -9.48 -5.36 -10.84
N LYS A 83 -9.56 -6.42 -10.02
CA LYS A 83 -10.21 -6.40 -8.70
C LYS A 83 -9.20 -6.08 -7.61
N LEU A 84 -9.51 -5.10 -6.76
CA LEU A 84 -8.73 -4.80 -5.56
C LEU A 84 -8.91 -5.95 -4.55
N HIS A 85 -7.80 -6.49 -4.06
CA HIS A 85 -7.79 -7.53 -3.03
C HIS A 85 -7.19 -7.03 -1.72
N PHE A 86 -6.10 -6.25 -1.77
CA PHE A 86 -5.50 -5.64 -0.59
C PHE A 86 -5.14 -4.18 -0.84
N ILE A 87 -5.29 -3.35 0.19
CA ILE A 87 -4.88 -1.94 0.16
C ILE A 87 -4.48 -1.48 1.57
N ASN A 88 -3.51 -0.58 1.69
CA ASN A 88 -3.31 0.11 2.96
C ASN A 88 -4.34 1.24 3.10
N THR A 89 -5.23 1.12 4.08
CA THR A 89 -6.21 2.18 4.39
C THR A 89 -5.61 3.26 5.29
N SER A 90 -4.63 2.87 6.11
CA SER A 90 -3.89 3.78 6.97
C SER A 90 -2.78 4.50 6.21
N ARG A 91 -2.64 5.79 6.50
CA ARG A 91 -1.55 6.60 5.96
C ARG A 91 -0.24 6.18 6.62
N HIS A 92 0.72 5.72 5.80
CA HIS A 92 2.06 5.38 6.25
C HIS A 92 3.03 6.50 5.86
N PRO A 93 3.17 7.55 6.70
CA PRO A 93 4.09 8.64 6.41
C PRO A 93 5.52 8.11 6.41
N ILE A 94 6.32 8.58 5.46
CA ILE A 94 7.73 8.23 5.34
C ILE A 94 8.53 9.50 5.07
N ASP A 95 9.73 9.56 5.63
CA ASP A 95 10.72 10.58 5.30
C ASP A 95 11.76 9.97 4.34
N PRO A 96 11.68 10.22 3.02
CA PRO A 96 12.59 9.59 2.05
C PRO A 96 14.03 10.10 2.19
N TYR A 97 14.26 11.20 2.92
CA TYR A 97 15.60 11.72 3.17
C TYR A 97 16.33 10.93 4.26
N ARG A 98 15.58 10.51 5.29
CA ARG A 98 16.06 9.75 6.45
C ARG A 98 15.59 8.29 6.44
N VAL A 99 15.06 7.79 5.33
CA VAL A 99 14.67 6.40 5.22
C VAL A 99 15.91 5.51 5.25
N PHE A 100 15.97 4.63 6.24
CA PHE A 100 16.99 3.61 6.38
C PHE A 100 16.32 2.30 6.82
N GLY A 101 16.89 1.17 6.41
CA GLY A 101 16.37 -0.15 6.76
C GLY A 101 15.07 -0.50 6.05
N THR A 102 14.26 -1.33 6.71
CA THR A 102 13.01 -1.90 6.16
C THR A 102 11.80 -1.16 6.69
N GLN A 103 10.96 -0.70 5.77
CA GLN A 103 9.73 0.03 6.06
C GLN A 103 8.55 -0.93 6.05
N ARG A 104 7.96 -1.18 7.22
CA ARG A 104 6.82 -2.08 7.33
C ARG A 104 5.52 -1.36 6.99
N VAL A 105 4.78 -1.87 6.02
CA VAL A 105 3.48 -1.36 5.59
C VAL A 105 2.43 -2.44 5.83
N VAL A 106 1.34 -2.08 6.50
CA VAL A 106 0.22 -2.99 6.75
C VAL A 106 -0.83 -2.77 5.68
N VAL A 107 -1.27 -3.85 5.04
CA VAL A 107 -2.40 -3.85 4.10
C VAL A 107 -3.58 -4.60 4.69
N ASP A 108 -4.77 -4.12 4.36
CA ASP A 108 -6.03 -4.75 4.72
C ASP A 108 -6.60 -5.45 3.49
N SER A 109 -7.18 -6.63 3.70
CA SER A 109 -7.96 -7.32 2.67
C SER A 109 -9.27 -6.58 2.46
N VAL A 110 -9.55 -6.16 1.23
CA VAL A 110 -10.85 -5.54 0.88
C VAL A 110 -11.90 -6.59 0.50
N ALA A 111 -11.56 -7.88 0.55
CA ALA A 111 -12.45 -8.97 0.17
C ALA A 111 -13.76 -9.03 1.00
N GLY A 112 -13.83 -8.32 2.14
CA GLY A 112 -15.00 -8.31 3.03
C GLY A 112 -16.00 -7.15 2.86
N ALA A 113 -15.75 -6.14 2.02
CA ALA A 113 -16.64 -4.96 1.96
C ALA A 113 -17.94 -5.15 1.14
N LEU A 114 -18.23 -6.36 0.63
CA LEU A 114 -19.44 -6.66 -0.14
C LEU A 114 -20.38 -7.69 0.52
N GLU A 115 -20.16 -8.09 1.77
CA GLU A 115 -21.12 -8.95 2.50
C GLU A 115 -21.71 -8.20 3.71
N GLY A 116 -22.41 -7.11 3.40
CA GLY A 116 -23.16 -6.29 4.33
C GLY A 116 -24.50 -5.86 3.74
N MET A 117 -25.22 -6.78 3.11
CA MET A 117 -26.61 -6.57 2.66
C MET A 117 -27.43 -7.87 2.74
N HIS A 118 -27.66 -8.38 3.95
CA HIS A 118 -28.90 -9.09 4.25
C HIS A 118 -29.51 -8.43 5.48
N GLY A 119 -30.69 -7.82 5.27
CA GLY A 119 -31.40 -7.02 6.25
C GLY A 119 -31.88 -7.81 7.46
N GLY A 120 -32.37 -7.05 8.45
CA GLY A 120 -32.83 -7.54 9.77
C GLY A 120 -33.86 -8.67 9.70
N ASN A 121 -34.13 -9.36 10.80
CA ASN A 121 -34.63 -8.72 12.01
C ASN A 121 -34.47 -9.68 13.21
N LEU A 122 -34.25 -9.08 14.38
CA LEU A 122 -34.44 -9.72 15.67
C LEU A 122 -35.93 -10.08 15.83
N PHE A 123 -36.26 -11.37 15.92
CA PHE A 123 -37.41 -11.80 16.71
C PHE A 123 -37.05 -13.07 17.47
N LYS A 124 -36.99 -12.89 18.79
CA LYS A 124 -36.91 -13.92 19.82
C LYS A 124 -38.37 -14.23 20.17
N ASP A 125 -38.84 -15.43 19.85
CA ASP A 125 -40.00 -16.03 20.52
C ASP A 125 -39.84 -17.54 20.48
N GLN A 126 -39.37 -18.10 21.60
CA GLN A 126 -39.87 -19.33 22.22
C GLN A 126 -39.32 -19.46 23.64
#